data_AF-R1H210-F1
#
_entry.id   AF-R1H210-F1
#
_cell.length_a   1.000
_cell.length_b   1.000
_cell.length_c   1.000
_cell.angle_alpha   90.00
_cell.angle_beta   90.00
_cell.angle_gamma   90.00
#
_symmetry.space_group_name_H-M   'P 1'
#
loop_
_entity.id
_entity.type
_entity.pdbx_description
1 polymer ?
#
loop_
_entity_poly.entity_id
_entity_poly.type
_entity_poly.pdbx_seq_one_letter_code
_entity_poly.pdbx_strand_id
1 'polypeptide(L)'
;MRAYDVVLFGATGFTGGLTAEYLARHAPADLRWALAGRNRGKLEAVRTRLAEVDDRFGSLDLLVADSGDPASLRAVAEATKVVITTVGPYLTHGEPLVAACADAGTDYVDLTGEAEFVDLMYLAHDRRARETGARLVHACGFDSIPHDLGAWFTVQQLPEDVPLRVDGYVRAGGMPSGGTVLSALTIMSRLPAEARVARERAAAE
;
A
#
# COMPACT_ATOMS: atom_id res chain seq x y z
N MET A 1 -13.39 -12.69 -14.76
CA MET A 1 -13.96 -11.37 -14.40
C MET A 1 -13.63 -11.12 -12.93
N ARG A 2 -13.18 -9.92 -12.55
CA ARG A 2 -12.82 -9.60 -11.14
C ARG A 2 -14.08 -9.31 -10.32
N ALA A 3 -14.20 -9.95 -9.15
CA ALA A 3 -15.33 -9.78 -8.23
C ALA A 3 -15.31 -8.40 -7.57
N TYR A 4 -14.12 -7.90 -7.22
CA TYR A 4 -13.94 -6.62 -6.53
C TYR A 4 -13.16 -5.64 -7.40
N ASP A 5 -13.56 -4.38 -7.31
CA ASP A 5 -12.79 -3.26 -7.84
C ASP A 5 -11.63 -2.91 -6.90
N VAL A 6 -11.87 -2.93 -5.58
CA VAL A 6 -10.85 -2.68 -4.56
C VAL A 6 -10.92 -3.70 -3.43
N VAL A 7 -9.78 -4.20 -2.98
CA VAL A 7 -9.68 -4.91 -1.69
C VAL A 7 -8.71 -4.18 -0.78
N LEU A 8 -9.15 -3.89 0.45
CA LEU A 8 -8.33 -3.30 1.48
C LEU A 8 -7.76 -4.38 2.40
N PHE A 9 -6.50 -4.74 2.21
CA PHE A 9 -5.78 -5.70 3.04
C PHE A 9 -5.12 -5.00 4.25
N GLY A 10 -5.48 -5.42 5.46
CA GLY A 10 -4.97 -4.79 6.70
C GLY A 10 -5.91 -3.77 7.35
N ALA A 11 -7.20 -3.80 7.01
CA ALA A 11 -8.23 -2.89 7.55
C ALA A 11 -8.36 -2.85 9.09
N THR A 12 -7.81 -3.86 9.79
CA THR A 12 -7.84 -3.94 11.25
C THR A 12 -6.70 -3.15 11.92
N GLY A 13 -5.72 -2.68 11.15
CA GLY A 13 -4.65 -1.81 11.63
C GLY A 13 -5.11 -0.37 11.81
N PHE A 14 -4.24 0.48 12.35
CA PHE A 14 -4.57 1.91 12.55
C PHE A 14 -4.86 2.62 11.23
N THR A 15 -3.88 2.66 10.31
CA THR A 15 -4.06 3.27 8.99
C THR A 15 -5.13 2.55 8.17
N GLY A 16 -5.16 1.21 8.21
CA GLY A 16 -6.20 0.44 7.52
C GLY A 16 -7.62 0.78 7.97
N GLY A 17 -7.84 1.04 9.26
CA GLY A 17 -9.13 1.49 9.77
C GLY A 17 -9.52 2.87 9.22
N LEU A 18 -8.59 3.82 9.19
CA LEU A 18 -8.81 5.15 8.61
C LEU A 18 -9.09 5.08 7.10
N THR A 19 -8.36 4.23 6.37
CA THR A 19 -8.60 4.00 4.94
C THR A 19 -9.98 3.39 4.70
N ALA A 20 -10.41 2.43 5.53
CA ALA A 20 -11.73 1.82 5.42
C ALA A 20 -12.85 2.86 5.66
N GLU A 21 -12.71 3.72 6.67
CA GLU A 21 -13.66 4.80 6.96
C GLU A 21 -13.68 5.85 5.84
N TYR A 22 -12.52 6.18 5.27
CA TYR A 22 -12.43 7.09 4.12
C TYR A 22 -13.18 6.54 2.91
N LEU A 23 -12.96 5.26 2.57
CA LEU A 23 -13.68 4.59 1.48
C LEU A 23 -15.18 4.57 1.75
N ALA A 24 -15.60 4.26 2.98
CA ALA A 24 -17.02 4.24 3.33
C ALA A 24 -17.72 5.59 3.10
N ARG A 25 -17.04 6.70 3.42
CA ARG A 25 -17.59 8.05 3.27
C ARG A 25 -17.53 8.63 1.87
N HIS A 26 -16.50 8.28 1.09
CA HIS A 26 -16.17 9.00 -0.14
C HIS A 26 -16.18 8.14 -1.40
N ALA A 27 -16.21 6.81 -1.28
CA ALA A 27 -16.25 5.96 -2.45
C ALA A 27 -17.57 6.12 -3.22
N PRO A 28 -17.53 6.04 -4.57
CA PRO A 28 -18.73 5.93 -5.39
C PRO A 28 -19.63 4.78 -4.91
N ALA A 29 -20.94 4.95 -5.02
CA ALA A 29 -21.89 3.99 -4.48
C ALA A 29 -21.88 2.62 -5.20
N ASP A 30 -21.38 2.59 -6.43
CA ASP A 30 -21.23 1.41 -7.27
C ASP A 30 -19.85 0.73 -7.12
N LEU A 31 -18.95 1.26 -6.28
CA LEU A 31 -17.66 0.64 -6.02
C LEU A 31 -17.86 -0.70 -5.29
N ARG A 32 -17.45 -1.80 -5.93
CA ARG A 32 -17.46 -3.13 -5.31
C ARG A 32 -16.14 -3.31 -4.56
N TRP A 33 -16.17 -3.26 -3.24
CA TRP A 33 -14.96 -3.43 -2.44
C TRP A 33 -15.17 -4.37 -1.26
N ALA A 34 -14.06 -4.90 -0.73
CA ALA A 34 -14.06 -5.81 0.40
C ALA A 34 -12.91 -5.52 1.38
N LEU A 35 -13.06 -5.99 2.61
CA LEU A 35 -12.01 -5.94 3.63
C LEU A 35 -11.28 -7.28 3.68
N ALA A 36 -9.95 -7.25 3.67
CA ALA A 36 -9.13 -8.43 3.78
C ALA A 36 -8.22 -8.40 5.00
N GLY A 37 -8.04 -9.55 5.63
CA GLY A 37 -7.14 -9.70 6.78
C GLY A 37 -7.24 -11.07 7.43
N ARG A 38 -6.27 -11.37 8.29
CA ARG A 38 -6.09 -12.71 8.88
C ARG A 38 -7.09 -13.07 9.98
N ASN A 39 -7.80 -12.09 10.57
CA ASN A 39 -8.72 -12.32 11.68
C ASN A 39 -10.13 -11.86 11.32
N ARG A 40 -11.02 -12.83 11.07
CA ARG A 40 -12.41 -12.57 10.69
C ARG A 40 -13.18 -11.74 11.72
N GLY A 41 -13.05 -12.04 13.01
CA GLY A 41 -13.75 -11.29 14.07
C GLY A 41 -13.33 -9.82 14.13
N LYS A 42 -12.03 -9.52 13.92
CA LYS A 42 -11.57 -8.12 13.82
C LYS A 42 -12.11 -7.41 12.57
N LEU A 43 -12.22 -8.13 11.45
CA LEU A 43 -12.85 -7.58 10.23
C LEU A 43 -14.34 -7.29 10.43
N GLU A 44 -15.05 -8.19 11.12
CA GLU A 44 -16.46 -7.98 11.49
C GLU A 44 -16.62 -6.73 12.36
N ALA A 45 -15.71 -6.50 13.31
CA ALA A 45 -15.70 -5.28 14.12
C ALA A 45 -15.40 -4.00 13.30
N VAL A 46 -14.57 -4.07 12.25
CA VAL A 46 -14.41 -2.95 11.31
C VAL A 46 -15.73 -2.72 10.56
N ARG A 47 -16.31 -3.77 9.99
CA ARG A 47 -17.58 -3.71 9.25
C ARG A 47 -18.72 -3.11 10.06
N THR A 48 -18.88 -3.51 11.32
CA THR A 48 -19.90 -2.95 12.22
C THR A 48 -19.72 -1.45 12.40
N ARG A 49 -18.49 -0.96 12.59
CA ARG A 49 -18.21 0.48 12.68
C ARG A 49 -18.50 1.21 11.36
N LEU A 50 -18.23 0.58 10.23
CA LEU A 50 -18.57 1.16 8.93
C LEU A 50 -20.08 1.23 8.70
N ALA A 51 -20.85 0.28 9.25
CA ALA A 51 -22.32 0.32 9.19
C ALA A 51 -22.90 1.53 9.93
N GLU A 52 -22.20 2.09 10.92
CA GLU A 52 -22.59 3.36 11.56
C GLU A 52 -22.44 4.58 10.63
N VAL A 53 -21.62 4.47 9.57
CA VAL A 53 -21.50 5.49 8.53
C VAL A 53 -22.63 5.35 7.50
N ASP A 54 -22.93 4.13 7.08
CA ASP A 54 -24.03 3.79 6.17
C ASP A 54 -24.35 2.29 6.31
N ASP A 55 -25.62 1.96 6.56
CA ASP A 55 -26.12 0.60 6.80
C ASP A 55 -25.72 -0.40 5.71
N ARG A 56 -25.51 0.06 4.45
CA ARG A 56 -25.07 -0.80 3.33
C ARG A 56 -23.74 -1.50 3.60
N PHE A 57 -22.88 -0.92 4.44
CA PHE A 57 -21.60 -1.53 4.79
C PHE A 57 -21.75 -2.71 5.76
N GLY A 58 -22.92 -2.92 6.37
CA GLY A 58 -23.22 -4.11 7.17
C GLY A 58 -23.09 -5.43 6.39
N SER A 59 -23.25 -5.38 5.06
CA SER A 59 -23.08 -6.51 4.14
C SER A 59 -21.75 -6.51 3.39
N LEU A 60 -20.77 -5.69 3.80
CA LEU A 60 -19.47 -5.66 3.13
C LEU A 60 -18.75 -7.02 3.24
N ASP A 61 -18.19 -7.47 2.12
CA ASP A 61 -17.51 -8.75 2.04
C ASP A 61 -16.21 -8.76 2.86
N LEU A 62 -15.97 -9.89 3.54
CA LEU A 62 -14.82 -10.09 4.40
C LEU A 62 -13.99 -11.27 3.88
N LEU A 63 -12.80 -10.97 3.37
CA LEU A 63 -11.85 -11.96 2.85
C LEU A 63 -10.83 -12.31 3.93
N VAL A 64 -10.79 -13.59 4.31
CA VAL A 64 -9.75 -14.07 5.24
C VAL A 64 -8.49 -14.36 4.43
N ALA A 65 -7.43 -13.57 4.68
CA ALA A 65 -6.14 -13.71 4.02
C ALA A 65 -5.00 -13.45 5.00
N ASP A 66 -3.91 -14.21 4.89
CA ASP A 66 -2.72 -14.07 5.73
C ASP A 66 -1.49 -13.86 4.84
N SER A 67 -0.62 -12.91 5.20
CA SER A 67 0.64 -12.65 4.50
C SER A 67 1.57 -13.86 4.47
N GLY A 68 1.42 -14.78 5.44
CA GLY A 68 2.16 -16.04 5.50
C GLY A 68 1.52 -17.19 4.70
N ASP A 69 0.36 -16.98 4.07
CA ASP A 69 -0.32 -17.99 3.25
C ASP A 69 -0.43 -17.50 1.78
N PRO A 70 0.51 -17.90 0.91
CA PRO A 70 0.51 -17.51 -0.50
C PRO A 70 -0.76 -17.86 -1.26
N ALA A 71 -1.45 -18.95 -0.89
CA ALA A 71 -2.69 -19.34 -1.57
C ALA A 71 -3.81 -18.34 -1.27
N SER A 72 -3.90 -17.87 -0.03
CA SER A 72 -4.87 -16.84 0.36
C SER A 72 -4.63 -15.50 -0.36
N LEU A 73 -3.36 -15.10 -0.50
CA LEU A 73 -2.99 -13.86 -1.20
C LEU A 73 -3.27 -13.95 -2.70
N ARG A 74 -3.00 -15.10 -3.31
CA ARG A 74 -3.35 -15.37 -4.71
C ARG A 74 -4.86 -15.24 -4.92
N ALA A 75 -5.68 -15.82 -4.05
CA ALA A 75 -7.13 -15.72 -4.16
C ALA A 75 -7.61 -14.26 -4.08
N VAL A 76 -7.02 -13.44 -3.20
CA VAL A 76 -7.31 -12.00 -3.12
C VAL A 76 -6.88 -11.29 -4.41
N ALA A 77 -5.67 -11.53 -4.89
CA ALA A 77 -5.14 -10.90 -6.10
C ALA A 77 -6.02 -11.26 -7.32
N GLU A 78 -6.35 -12.53 -7.51
CA GLU A 78 -7.16 -13.03 -8.63
C GLU A 78 -8.60 -12.46 -8.62
N ALA A 79 -9.18 -12.23 -7.44
CA ALA A 79 -10.54 -11.71 -7.30
C ALA A 79 -10.67 -10.19 -7.52
N THR A 80 -9.55 -9.46 -7.58
CA THR A 80 -9.54 -7.99 -7.40
C THR A 80 -8.91 -7.25 -8.58
N LYS A 81 -9.35 -6.01 -8.85
CA LYS A 81 -8.66 -5.11 -9.80
C LYS A 81 -7.49 -4.36 -9.15
N VAL A 82 -7.71 -3.76 -7.98
CA VAL A 82 -6.69 -3.06 -7.18
C VAL A 82 -6.67 -3.57 -5.73
N VAL A 83 -5.52 -3.99 -5.23
CA VAL A 83 -5.32 -4.30 -3.81
C VAL A 83 -4.59 -3.14 -3.13
N ILE A 84 -5.22 -2.56 -2.11
CA ILE A 84 -4.59 -1.59 -1.21
C ILE A 84 -4.16 -2.34 0.04
N THR A 85 -2.89 -2.26 0.41
CA THR A 85 -2.39 -2.89 1.64
C THR A 85 -1.91 -1.86 2.65
N THR A 86 -2.20 -2.13 3.92
CA THR A 86 -1.64 -1.41 5.07
C THR A 86 -0.94 -2.38 6.04
N VAL A 87 -0.48 -3.54 5.53
CA VAL A 87 0.15 -4.60 6.32
C VAL A 87 1.67 -4.44 6.28
N GLY A 88 2.21 -3.75 7.28
CA GLY A 88 3.64 -3.70 7.56
C GLY A 88 4.04 -4.53 8.80
N PRO A 89 5.34 -4.65 9.10
CA PRO A 89 6.49 -4.13 8.33
C PRO A 89 6.63 -4.80 6.95
N TYR A 90 6.88 -4.00 5.91
CA TYR A 90 6.76 -4.44 4.51
C TYR A 90 7.91 -5.36 4.09
N LEU A 91 9.13 -5.12 4.57
CA LEU A 91 10.28 -6.03 4.38
C LEU A 91 10.01 -7.45 4.91
N THR A 92 9.07 -7.61 5.85
CA THR A 92 8.74 -8.93 6.45
C THR A 92 7.49 -9.54 5.85
N HIS A 93 6.48 -8.72 5.52
CA HIS A 93 5.14 -9.21 5.17
C HIS A 93 4.66 -8.80 3.78
N GLY A 94 5.35 -7.87 3.11
CA GLY A 94 4.87 -7.21 1.90
C GLY A 94 5.08 -8.01 0.61
N GLU A 95 6.25 -8.65 0.46
CA GLU A 95 6.66 -9.32 -0.79
C GLU A 95 5.65 -10.35 -1.30
N PRO A 96 5.09 -11.26 -0.46
CA PRO A 96 4.17 -12.28 -0.96
C PRO A 96 2.92 -11.71 -1.65
N LEU A 97 2.42 -10.55 -1.21
CA LEU A 97 1.27 -9.91 -1.84
C LEU A 97 1.67 -9.19 -3.14
N VAL A 98 2.84 -8.57 -3.17
CA VAL A 98 3.39 -7.96 -4.40
C VAL A 98 3.55 -9.02 -5.48
N ALA A 99 4.18 -10.14 -5.15
CA ALA A 99 4.36 -11.27 -6.05
C ALA A 99 3.00 -11.79 -6.59
N ALA A 100 2.01 -11.99 -5.71
CA ALA A 100 0.68 -12.43 -6.11
C ALA A 100 -0.01 -11.43 -7.05
N CYS A 101 0.12 -10.12 -6.81
CA CYS A 101 -0.45 -9.09 -7.66
C CYS A 101 0.26 -9.01 -9.02
N ALA A 102 1.60 -9.05 -9.03
CA ALA A 102 2.40 -9.07 -10.25
C ALA A 102 2.06 -10.29 -11.13
N ASP A 103 1.89 -11.48 -10.52
CA ASP A 103 1.52 -12.69 -11.25
C ASP A 103 0.09 -12.67 -11.80
N ALA A 104 -0.85 -12.13 -11.03
CA ALA A 104 -2.26 -12.07 -11.41
C ALA A 104 -2.58 -10.94 -12.39
N GLY A 105 -1.66 -9.99 -12.66
CA GLY A 105 -2.00 -8.78 -13.41
C GLY A 105 -2.95 -7.87 -12.63
N THR A 106 -2.79 -7.81 -11.31
CA THR A 106 -3.62 -7.02 -10.39
C THR A 106 -2.83 -5.81 -9.92
N ASP A 107 -3.45 -4.64 -9.91
CA ASP A 107 -2.80 -3.43 -9.44
C ASP A 107 -2.62 -3.48 -7.92
N TYR A 108 -1.51 -2.93 -7.43
CA TYR A 108 -1.09 -2.96 -6.04
C TYR A 108 -0.76 -1.54 -5.57
N VAL A 109 -1.21 -1.21 -4.35
CA VAL A 109 -0.91 0.06 -3.68
C VAL A 109 -0.55 -0.19 -2.23
N ASP A 110 0.53 0.43 -1.75
CA ASP A 110 0.89 0.46 -0.32
C ASP A 110 1.24 1.86 0.17
N LEU A 111 1.50 1.98 1.47
CA LEU A 111 2.01 3.20 2.11
C LEU A 111 3.39 2.99 2.74
N THR A 112 4.21 2.10 2.21
CA THR A 112 5.52 1.78 2.79
C THR A 112 6.42 3.01 2.87
N GLY A 113 7.15 3.13 3.99
CA GLY A 113 8.29 4.05 4.13
C GLY A 113 9.64 3.33 4.02
N GLU A 114 9.64 2.04 3.70
CA GLU A 114 10.83 1.18 3.70
C GLU A 114 11.44 1.18 2.28
N ALA A 115 12.41 2.06 2.02
CA ALA A 115 13.02 2.22 0.69
C ALA A 115 13.67 0.91 0.19
N GLU A 116 14.34 0.16 1.07
CA GLU A 116 14.89 -1.16 0.73
C GLU A 116 13.82 -2.11 0.18
N PHE A 117 12.61 -2.09 0.74
CA PHE A 117 11.51 -2.92 0.24
C PHE A 117 11.13 -2.54 -1.19
N VAL A 118 11.00 -1.24 -1.46
CA VAL A 118 10.63 -0.74 -2.80
C VAL A 118 11.66 -1.19 -3.84
N ASP A 119 12.95 -1.02 -3.55
CA ASP A 119 14.01 -1.40 -4.48
C ASP A 119 14.08 -2.94 -4.68
N LEU A 120 13.86 -3.73 -3.62
CA LEU A 120 13.76 -5.20 -3.73
C LEU A 120 12.58 -5.62 -4.60
N MET A 121 11.41 -4.99 -4.44
CA MET A 121 10.22 -5.30 -5.22
C MET A 121 10.39 -4.93 -6.69
N TYR A 122 11.07 -3.82 -6.98
CA TYR A 122 11.46 -3.47 -8.35
C TYR A 122 12.33 -4.56 -8.97
N LEU A 123 13.44 -4.91 -8.31
CA LEU A 123 14.40 -5.91 -8.80
C LEU A 123 13.75 -7.29 -9.00
N ALA A 124 12.84 -7.68 -8.12
CA ALA A 124 12.20 -9.00 -8.16
C ALA A 124 10.99 -9.10 -9.10
N HIS A 125 10.18 -8.04 -9.20
CA HIS A 125 8.82 -8.14 -9.76
C HIS A 125 8.48 -7.16 -10.88
N ASP A 126 9.29 -6.12 -11.17
CA ASP A 126 8.99 -5.14 -12.24
C ASP A 126 8.74 -5.82 -13.59
N ARG A 127 9.65 -6.71 -14.03
CA ARG A 127 9.49 -7.43 -15.30
C ARG A 127 8.16 -8.18 -15.36
N ARG A 128 7.81 -8.91 -14.29
CA ARG A 128 6.59 -9.71 -14.24
C ARG A 128 5.35 -8.81 -14.27
N ALA A 129 5.35 -7.72 -13.51
CA ALA A 129 4.26 -6.76 -13.50
C ALA A 129 4.04 -6.13 -14.89
N ARG A 130 5.11 -5.80 -15.62
CA ARG A 130 5.02 -5.31 -17.01
C ARG A 130 4.43 -6.34 -17.97
N GLU A 131 4.83 -7.61 -17.85
CA GLU A 131 4.31 -8.70 -18.69
C GLU A 131 2.81 -8.94 -18.49
N THR A 132 2.32 -8.84 -17.24
CA THR A 132 0.92 -9.08 -16.89
C THR A 132 0.05 -7.83 -16.97
N GLY A 133 0.66 -6.64 -17.03
CA GLY A 133 -0.01 -5.35 -17.02
C GLY A 133 -0.36 -4.83 -15.62
N ALA A 134 0.12 -5.48 -14.55
CA ALA A 134 -0.03 -4.99 -13.18
C ALA A 134 0.76 -3.69 -12.97
N ARG A 135 0.20 -2.78 -12.18
CA ARG A 135 0.89 -1.59 -11.67
C ARG A 135 1.19 -1.76 -10.19
N LEU A 136 2.46 -1.68 -9.82
CA LEU A 136 2.92 -1.74 -8.43
C LEU A 136 3.26 -0.31 -7.98
N VAL A 137 2.41 0.31 -7.16
CA VAL A 137 2.59 1.68 -6.70
C VAL A 137 2.89 1.69 -5.20
N HIS A 138 4.14 1.93 -4.87
CA HIS A 138 4.61 1.99 -3.48
C HIS A 138 4.48 3.40 -2.91
N ALA A 139 4.58 3.51 -1.59
CA ALA A 139 4.78 4.77 -0.89
C ALA A 139 3.63 5.80 -1.07
N CYS A 140 2.37 5.33 -1.15
CA CYS A 140 1.17 6.17 -1.19
C CYS A 140 0.71 6.63 0.21
N GLY A 141 1.67 6.96 1.07
CA GLY A 141 1.46 7.43 2.44
C GLY A 141 1.73 8.92 2.62
N PHE A 142 1.35 9.45 3.79
CA PHE A 142 1.63 10.85 4.15
C PHE A 142 3.13 11.19 4.15
N ASP A 143 4.01 10.25 4.48
CA ASP A 143 5.45 10.54 4.54
C ASP A 143 6.06 10.76 3.15
N SER A 144 5.38 10.36 2.07
CA SER A 144 5.91 10.43 0.70
C SER A 144 5.12 11.38 -0.19
N ILE A 145 3.78 11.40 -0.08
CA ILE A 145 2.90 12.21 -0.96
C ILE A 145 3.24 13.71 -0.96
N PRO A 146 3.43 14.40 0.19
CA PRO A 146 3.76 15.82 0.22
C PRO A 146 5.11 16.12 -0.42
N HIS A 147 6.06 15.20 -0.30
CA HIS A 147 7.39 15.36 -0.88
C HIS A 147 7.35 15.14 -2.40
N ASP A 148 6.67 14.09 -2.85
CA ASP A 148 6.65 13.70 -4.27
C ASP A 148 5.71 14.60 -5.09
N LEU A 149 4.40 14.60 -4.75
CA LEU A 149 3.41 15.42 -5.46
C LEU A 149 3.58 16.91 -5.18
N GLY A 150 4.04 17.29 -3.99
CA GLY A 150 4.27 18.70 -3.65
C GLY A 150 5.49 19.28 -4.38
N ALA A 151 6.59 18.52 -4.47
CA ALA A 151 7.72 18.94 -5.30
C ALA A 151 7.33 18.99 -6.77
N TRP A 152 6.62 17.97 -7.27
CA TRP A 152 6.20 17.94 -8.66
C TRP A 152 5.28 19.11 -9.02
N PHE A 153 4.24 19.35 -8.21
CA PHE A 153 3.36 20.51 -8.38
C PHE A 153 4.15 21.82 -8.42
N THR A 154 5.10 21.99 -7.48
CA THR A 154 5.94 23.21 -7.41
C THR A 154 6.76 23.39 -8.67
N VAL A 155 7.41 22.34 -9.17
CA VAL A 155 8.22 22.38 -10.40
C VAL A 155 7.36 22.77 -11.61
N GLN A 156 6.13 22.26 -11.71
CA GLN A 156 5.21 22.61 -12.79
C GLN A 156 4.78 24.10 -12.80
N GLN A 157 4.97 24.84 -11.69
CA GLN A 157 4.68 26.26 -11.62
C GLN A 157 5.88 27.15 -11.98
N LEU A 158 7.06 26.56 -12.18
CA LEU A 158 8.30 27.28 -12.44
C LEU A 158 8.66 27.25 -13.94
N PRO A 159 9.52 28.16 -14.43
CA PRO A 159 10.01 28.11 -15.80
C PRO A 159 10.69 26.77 -16.13
N GLU A 160 10.51 26.31 -17.36
CA GLU A 160 11.23 25.15 -17.88
C GLU A 160 12.72 25.48 -18.12
N ASP A 161 13.57 24.45 -18.12
CA ASP A 161 15.01 24.53 -18.46
C ASP A 161 15.87 25.50 -17.62
N VAL A 162 15.46 25.82 -16.40
CA VAL A 162 16.28 26.59 -15.43
C VAL A 162 16.75 25.72 -14.26
N PRO A 163 17.94 25.98 -13.69
CA PRO A 163 18.35 25.33 -12.46
C PRO A 163 17.36 25.61 -11.33
N LEU A 164 16.91 24.57 -10.64
CA LEU A 164 15.94 24.67 -9.56
C LEU A 164 16.41 23.93 -8.31
N ARG A 165 16.04 24.49 -7.15
CA ARG A 165 16.19 23.86 -5.83
C ARG A 165 14.85 23.97 -5.12
N VAL A 166 14.32 22.83 -4.68
CA VAL A 166 13.08 22.75 -3.90
C VAL A 166 13.44 22.22 -2.52
N ASP A 167 13.15 23.01 -1.49
CA ASP A 167 13.30 22.60 -0.10
C ASP A 167 11.90 22.31 0.48
N GLY A 168 11.70 21.09 0.99
CA GLY A 168 10.46 20.68 1.64
C GLY A 168 10.51 20.91 3.16
N TYR A 169 9.44 21.43 3.74
CA TYR A 169 9.28 21.55 5.19
C TYR A 169 7.99 20.90 5.65
N VAL A 170 8.09 19.90 6.52
CA VAL A 170 6.95 19.22 7.13
C VAL A 170 7.00 19.41 8.63
N ARG A 171 5.87 19.87 9.20
CA ARG A 171 5.64 19.91 10.64
C ARG A 171 4.49 18.97 10.97
N ALA A 172 4.82 17.84 11.57
CA ALA A 172 3.84 16.87 12.05
C ALA A 172 3.69 16.95 13.56
N GLY A 173 2.53 16.53 14.08
CA GLY A 173 2.26 16.37 15.51
C GLY A 173 1.47 15.08 15.75
N GLY A 174 1.72 14.44 16.89
CA GLY A 174 1.13 13.14 17.24
C GLY A 174 2.19 12.08 17.56
N MET A 175 1.73 10.90 17.96
CA MET A 175 2.59 9.74 18.19
C MET A 175 2.58 8.84 16.94
N PRO A 176 3.74 8.32 16.50
CA PRO A 176 3.79 7.38 15.39
C PRO A 176 2.97 6.12 15.69
N SER A 177 2.37 5.54 14.65
CA SER A 177 1.64 4.27 14.80
C SER A 177 2.60 3.14 15.20
N GLY A 178 2.10 2.09 15.85
CA GLY A 178 2.93 0.93 16.19
C GLY A 178 3.61 0.30 14.97
N GLY A 179 2.93 0.29 13.82
CA GLY A 179 3.51 -0.16 12.55
C GLY A 179 4.66 0.73 12.11
N THR A 180 4.49 2.06 12.17
CA THR A 180 5.53 3.04 11.84
C THR A 180 6.78 2.88 12.71
N VAL A 181 6.61 2.69 14.02
CA VAL A 181 7.73 2.46 14.94
C VAL A 181 8.50 1.19 14.57
N LEU A 182 7.79 0.10 14.27
CA LEU A 182 8.42 -1.16 13.85
C LEU A 182 9.15 -1.00 12.51
N SER A 183 8.55 -0.35 11.52
CA SER A 183 9.22 -0.06 10.25
C SER A 183 10.48 0.78 10.44
N ALA A 184 10.45 1.83 11.26
CA ALA A 184 11.62 2.66 11.55
C ALA A 184 12.77 1.86 12.21
N LEU A 185 12.44 0.97 13.16
CA LEU A 185 13.43 0.07 13.77
C LEU A 185 14.04 -0.88 12.75
N THR A 186 13.22 -1.46 11.85
CA THR A 186 13.69 -2.34 10.78
C THR A 186 14.65 -1.60 9.85
N ILE A 187 14.30 -0.39 9.40
CA ILE A 187 15.16 0.44 8.52
C ILE A 187 16.51 0.71 9.19
N MET A 188 16.51 1.20 10.44
CA MET A 188 17.76 1.50 11.15
C MET A 188 18.67 0.27 11.30
N SER A 189 18.09 -0.93 11.44
CA SER A 189 18.85 -2.17 11.54
C SER A 189 19.48 -2.63 10.21
N ARG A 190 19.05 -2.05 9.07
CA ARG A 190 19.38 -2.54 7.72
C ARG A 190 20.05 -1.51 6.80
N LEU A 191 20.48 -0.36 7.31
CA LEU A 191 21.10 0.71 6.50
C LEU A 191 22.18 0.23 5.50
N PRO A 192 23.12 -0.69 5.85
CA PRO A 192 24.11 -1.17 4.87
C PRO A 192 23.49 -2.04 3.75
N ALA A 193 22.43 -2.78 4.06
CA ALA A 193 21.71 -3.59 3.08
C ALA A 193 20.91 -2.69 2.14
N GLU A 194 20.17 -1.72 2.69
CA GLU A 194 19.46 -0.69 1.92
C GLU A 194 20.37 0.01 0.91
N ALA A 195 21.53 0.52 1.36
CA ALA A 195 22.50 1.18 0.48
C ALA A 195 23.12 0.24 -0.58
N ARG A 196 23.11 -1.07 -0.36
CA ARG A 196 23.53 -2.06 -1.36
C ARG A 196 22.43 -2.27 -2.39
N VAL A 197 21.20 -2.54 -1.94
CA VAL A 197 20.04 -2.77 -2.81
C VAL A 197 19.77 -1.54 -3.70
N ALA A 198 19.87 -0.33 -3.15
CA ALA A 198 19.72 0.90 -3.94
C ALA A 198 20.74 1.01 -5.08
N ARG A 199 21.99 0.57 -4.86
CA ARG A 199 23.01 0.51 -5.92
C ARG A 199 22.73 -0.58 -6.95
N GLU A 200 22.21 -1.73 -6.52
CA GLU A 200 21.81 -2.80 -7.42
C GLU A 200 20.64 -2.37 -8.32
N ARG A 201 19.63 -1.71 -7.76
CA ARG A 201 18.53 -1.11 -8.55
C ARG A 201 19.06 -0.10 -9.57
N ALA A 202 19.90 0.85 -9.13
CA ALA A 202 20.42 1.88 -10.04
C ALA A 202 21.24 1.31 -11.21
N ALA A 203 21.79 0.11 -11.07
CA ALA A 203 22.49 -0.60 -12.15
C ALA A 203 21.54 -1.36 -13.10
N ALA A 204 20.28 -1.54 -12.72
CA ALA A 204 19.26 -2.27 -13.49
C ALA A 204 18.28 -1.35 -14.24
N GLU A 205 18.33 -0.03 -14.01
CA GLU A 205 17.61 1.01 -14.77
C GLU A 205 18.36 1.43 -16.03
#